data_AF-A0A947G306-F1
#
_entry.id   AF-A0A947G306-F1
#
_cell.length_a   1.000
_cell.length_b   1.000
_cell.length_c   1.000
_cell.angle_alpha   90.00
_cell.angle_beta   90.00
_cell.angle_gamma   90.00
#
_symmetry.space_group_name_H-M   'P 1'
#
loop_
_entity.id
_entity.type
_entity.pdbx_description
1 polymer ?
#
loop_
_entity_poly.entity_id
_entity_poly.type
_entity_poly.pdbx_seq_one_letter_code
_entity_poly.pdbx_strand_id
1 'polypeptide(L)'
;MYILVLFGSLLVSMLGMGAILATRLEVGATEDSGTVEEATLYARAGLEMAMYRIDHDPSWRTPAAAGTWDVPTAVGRGTYRIAFTDPSDGDLVDSPYDPIEITATGTLENATQRLHMRLDVAKPGLDCLRSSVHAEGDVVFEGVTATTDHWITANNEVEASSGAGFASHVHAEVAAQSAVVASGGSQFHGTTTTDGDWPLAMPDPATVMDYYLANGTAIDVNDLPTWDANLLDNPGMEGPPPDPPTQHWFPVGACTLSADGVKKDEGSYSLIATGRANTGDGPAQDVTGKVMSGLAYGVTVRAATVGGNDKGRITLTVTSSIDGVLSWSTPWSAVEAGKFKTLEGLFVPTWSGVATSVTWRVETKDTTDDIRIDTAALVEQTPYGFVRTMHREVLSPNHNPFGAGTTNPEGIYIIDLEGEYLSLQRTRISGTLVVLNGPVYVWAVVHWAPAVSNYPALLSDSEVNFWLGNDGSTELDEATANANYNPPGTPYAGWSDADRLDTYPALMRGIVYSTADVKLRYRPVLEGVVLADNDIISEATDVGSMSFFDVTYSSRYYRDAPPGFAATPVVTLSHGSIRRVVD
;
A
#
# COMPACT_ATOMS: atom_id res chain seq x y z
N MET A 1 28.09 -8.83 -104.53
CA MET A 1 28.37 -7.61 -103.74
C MET A 1 27.12 -7.07 -103.04
N TYR A 2 25.97 -6.95 -103.73
CA TYR A 2 24.70 -6.46 -103.14
C TYR A 2 24.17 -7.25 -101.92
N ILE A 3 24.23 -8.58 -101.93
CA ILE A 3 23.72 -9.42 -100.81
C ILE A 3 24.54 -9.21 -99.52
N LEU A 4 25.86 -9.02 -99.62
CA LEU A 4 26.74 -8.80 -98.47
C LEU A 4 26.48 -7.44 -97.80
N VAL A 5 26.22 -6.40 -98.59
CA VAL A 5 25.84 -5.07 -98.09
C VAL A 5 24.45 -5.11 -97.45
N LEU A 6 23.52 -5.89 -98.03
CA LEU A 6 22.16 -6.02 -97.51
C LEU A 6 22.14 -6.77 -96.16
N PHE A 7 22.87 -7.89 -96.04
CA PHE A 7 23.06 -8.58 -94.75
C PHE A 7 23.77 -7.69 -93.72
N GLY A 8 24.81 -6.95 -94.11
CA GLY A 8 25.49 -6.00 -93.23
C GLY A 8 24.55 -4.89 -92.72
N SER A 9 23.72 -4.33 -93.60
CA SER A 9 22.74 -3.31 -93.23
C SER A 9 21.63 -3.84 -92.33
N LEU A 10 21.18 -5.08 -92.55
CA LEU A 10 20.19 -5.74 -91.71
C LEU A 10 20.74 -5.99 -90.30
N LEU A 11 21.99 -6.46 -90.21
CA LEU A 11 22.66 -6.74 -88.94
C LEU A 11 22.88 -5.46 -88.13
N VAL A 12 23.31 -4.37 -88.79
CA VAL A 12 23.43 -3.05 -88.15
C VAL A 12 22.07 -2.52 -87.71
N SER A 13 21.00 -2.72 -88.49
CA SER A 13 19.64 -2.30 -88.08
C SER A 13 19.09 -3.10 -86.90
N MET A 14 19.39 -4.40 -86.81
CA MET A 14 19.00 -5.26 -85.68
C MET A 14 19.77 -4.90 -84.41
N LEU A 15 21.07 -4.61 -84.52
CA LEU A 15 21.86 -4.10 -83.40
C LEU A 15 21.37 -2.71 -82.94
N GLY A 16 21.01 -1.83 -83.88
CA GLY A 16 20.42 -0.53 -83.57
C GLY A 16 19.06 -0.63 -82.86
N MET A 17 18.17 -1.51 -83.31
CA MET A 17 16.88 -1.74 -82.65
C MET A 17 17.03 -2.44 -81.29
N GLY A 18 17.96 -3.39 -81.16
CA GLY A 18 18.27 -4.05 -79.89
C GLY A 18 18.79 -3.07 -78.84
N ALA A 19 19.66 -2.14 -79.24
CA ALA A 19 20.15 -1.08 -78.36
C ALA A 19 19.01 -0.16 -77.90
N ILE A 20 18.14 0.31 -78.81
CA ILE A 20 17.02 1.20 -78.47
C ILE A 20 16.01 0.52 -77.53
N LEU A 21 15.71 -0.78 -77.74
CA LEU A 21 14.84 -1.54 -76.85
C LEU A 21 15.46 -1.73 -75.46
N ALA A 22 16.76 -2.03 -75.39
CA ALA A 22 17.48 -2.12 -74.12
C ALA A 22 17.48 -0.79 -73.37
N THR A 23 17.75 0.34 -74.04
CA THR A 23 17.72 1.67 -73.41
C THR A 23 16.31 2.04 -72.95
N ARG A 24 15.25 1.67 -73.67
CA ARG A 24 13.87 1.91 -73.23
C ARG A 24 13.49 1.07 -72.01
N LEU A 25 13.95 -0.17 -71.93
CA LEU A 25 13.75 -1.02 -70.75
C LEU A 25 14.53 -0.49 -69.55
N GLU A 26 15.76 -0.01 -69.75
CA GLU A 26 16.56 0.61 -68.69
C GLU A 26 15.95 1.95 -68.21
N VAL A 27 15.47 2.80 -69.13
CA VAL A 27 14.78 4.05 -68.80
C VAL A 27 13.48 3.77 -68.06
N GLY A 28 12.66 2.82 -68.53
CA GLY A 28 11.42 2.43 -67.86
C GLY A 28 11.66 1.82 -66.47
N ALA A 29 12.65 0.94 -66.32
CA ALA A 29 13.03 0.39 -65.02
C ALA A 29 13.56 1.47 -64.05
N THR A 30 14.23 2.51 -64.58
CA THR A 30 14.71 3.65 -63.78
C THR A 30 13.57 4.58 -63.38
N GLU A 31 12.61 4.84 -64.27
CA GLU A 31 11.40 5.60 -63.99
C GLU A 31 10.51 4.89 -62.95
N ASP A 32 10.34 3.57 -63.07
CA ASP A 32 9.62 2.74 -62.10
C ASP A 32 10.34 2.74 -60.72
N SER A 33 11.67 2.70 -60.72
CA SER A 33 12.44 2.81 -59.47
C SER A 33 12.28 4.19 -58.82
N GLY A 34 12.31 5.27 -59.62
CA GLY A 34 12.11 6.63 -59.14
C GLY A 34 10.70 6.88 -58.59
N THR A 35 9.66 6.34 -59.24
CA THR A 35 8.28 6.46 -58.75
C THR A 35 8.04 5.68 -57.45
N VAL A 36 8.71 4.54 -57.26
CA VAL A 36 8.70 3.79 -55.99
C VAL A 36 9.40 4.55 -54.87
N GLU A 37 10.55 5.18 -55.14
CA GLU A 37 11.25 6.02 -54.17
C GLU A 37 10.40 7.25 -53.78
N GLU A 38 9.81 7.94 -54.74
CA GLU A 38 8.91 9.07 -54.48
C GLU A 38 7.65 8.64 -53.71
N ALA A 39 7.04 7.50 -54.04
CA ALA A 39 5.90 6.95 -53.27
C ALA A 39 6.29 6.62 -51.82
N THR A 40 7.54 6.18 -51.58
CA THR A 40 8.06 5.97 -50.22
C THR A 40 8.20 7.29 -49.46
N LEU A 41 8.66 8.34 -50.13
CA LEU A 41 8.74 9.69 -49.54
C LEU A 41 7.35 10.23 -49.18
N TYR A 42 6.33 10.01 -50.03
CA TYR A 42 4.95 10.40 -49.69
C TYR A 42 4.37 9.59 -48.52
N ALA A 43 4.69 8.28 -48.43
CA ALA A 43 4.30 7.48 -47.27
C ALA A 43 4.95 7.99 -45.97
N ARG A 44 6.22 8.41 -46.05
CA ARG A 44 6.93 9.02 -44.91
C ARG A 44 6.34 10.37 -44.51
N ALA A 45 6.01 11.22 -45.48
CA ALA A 45 5.32 12.48 -45.23
C ALA A 45 3.95 12.24 -44.56
N GLY A 46 3.27 11.15 -44.91
CA GLY A 46 2.05 10.70 -44.23
C GLY A 46 2.29 10.37 -42.74
N LEU A 47 3.37 9.66 -42.41
CA LEU A 47 3.72 9.39 -41.01
C LEU A 47 4.06 10.67 -40.23
N GLU A 48 4.81 11.59 -40.83
CA GLU A 48 5.13 12.89 -40.20
C GLU A 48 3.88 13.73 -39.97
N MET A 49 2.94 13.72 -40.91
CA MET A 49 1.64 14.38 -40.74
C MET A 49 0.78 13.71 -39.67
N ALA A 50 0.84 12.38 -39.55
CA ALA A 50 0.15 11.65 -38.48
C ALA A 50 0.66 12.08 -37.10
N MET A 51 1.99 12.20 -36.94
CA MET A 51 2.60 12.69 -35.71
C MET A 51 2.21 14.15 -35.41
N TYR A 52 2.19 15.01 -36.43
CA TYR A 52 1.73 16.39 -36.27
C TYR A 52 0.28 16.48 -35.76
N ARG A 53 -0.61 15.62 -36.28
CA ARG A 53 -2.00 15.56 -35.81
C ARG A 53 -2.11 15.10 -34.36
N ILE A 54 -1.37 14.07 -33.97
CA ILE A 54 -1.34 13.59 -32.58
C ILE A 54 -0.94 14.71 -31.61
N ASP A 55 0.01 15.55 -32.02
CA ASP A 55 0.55 16.65 -31.21
C ASP A 55 -0.38 17.89 -31.16
N HIS A 56 -1.13 18.17 -32.23
CA HIS A 56 -1.89 19.43 -32.37
C HIS A 56 -3.42 19.29 -32.32
N ASP A 57 -3.97 18.08 -32.39
CA ASP A 57 -5.42 17.83 -32.35
C ASP A 57 -5.80 17.01 -31.10
N PRO A 58 -6.32 17.62 -30.03
CA PRO A 58 -6.74 16.91 -28.81
C PRO A 58 -7.81 15.83 -29.05
N SER A 59 -8.49 15.86 -30.20
CA SER A 59 -9.58 14.94 -30.56
C SER A 59 -9.16 13.85 -31.54
N TRP A 60 -7.86 13.70 -31.81
CA TRP A 60 -7.35 12.75 -32.80
C TRP A 60 -7.77 11.28 -32.53
N ARG A 61 -8.06 10.93 -31.27
CA ARG A 61 -8.53 9.60 -30.84
C ARG A 61 -10.02 9.30 -31.05
N THR A 62 -10.82 10.25 -31.53
CA THR A 62 -12.29 10.08 -31.59
C THR A 62 -12.76 8.96 -32.55
N PRO A 63 -13.97 8.36 -32.32
CA PRO A 63 -14.37 7.04 -32.85
C PRO A 63 -14.45 6.86 -34.37
N ALA A 64 -14.22 7.88 -35.18
CA ALA A 64 -14.35 7.77 -36.64
C ALA A 64 -13.22 6.94 -37.30
N ALA A 65 -12.19 6.51 -36.56
CA ALA A 65 -10.88 6.25 -37.14
C ALA A 65 -10.15 4.95 -36.73
N ALA A 66 -10.68 4.08 -35.84
CA ALA A 66 -10.00 2.80 -35.57
C ALA A 66 -10.04 1.92 -36.85
N GLY A 67 -8.89 1.77 -37.50
CA GLY A 67 -8.73 1.01 -38.76
C GLY A 67 -9.32 1.68 -40.01
N THR A 68 -9.86 2.90 -39.91
CA THR A 68 -10.42 3.61 -41.06
C THR A 68 -9.37 4.49 -41.72
N TRP A 69 -9.23 4.37 -43.04
CA TRP A 69 -8.30 5.18 -43.81
C TRP A 69 -8.85 6.58 -44.02
N ASP A 70 -7.99 7.57 -43.79
CA ASP A 70 -8.23 8.94 -44.19
C ASP A 70 -8.45 9.08 -45.71
N VAL A 71 -9.12 10.18 -46.06
CA VAL A 71 -9.22 10.62 -47.46
C VAL A 71 -7.81 10.89 -48.01
N PRO A 72 -7.45 10.36 -49.18
CA PRO A 72 -6.16 10.64 -49.81
C PRO A 72 -5.91 12.14 -49.98
N THR A 73 -4.78 12.62 -49.45
CA THR A 73 -4.38 14.02 -49.46
C THR A 73 -3.19 14.22 -50.41
N ALA A 74 -3.28 15.21 -51.29
CA ALA A 74 -2.25 15.49 -52.28
C ALA A 74 -1.01 16.15 -51.66
N VAL A 75 0.17 15.66 -52.03
CA VAL A 75 1.48 16.24 -51.71
C VAL A 75 2.36 16.13 -52.94
N GLY A 76 2.78 17.29 -53.48
CA GLY A 76 3.55 17.32 -54.72
C GLY A 76 2.76 16.71 -55.89
N ARG A 77 3.30 15.64 -56.49
CA ARG A 77 2.69 14.91 -57.62
C ARG A 77 1.93 13.66 -57.20
N GLY A 78 2.03 13.25 -55.93
CA GLY A 78 1.39 12.05 -55.38
C GLY A 78 0.38 12.37 -54.29
N THR A 79 -0.08 11.34 -53.62
CA THR A 79 -0.97 11.45 -52.46
C THR A 79 -0.48 10.59 -51.30
N TYR A 80 -0.82 10.97 -50.08
CA TYR A 80 -0.70 10.11 -48.90
C TYR A 80 -2.07 9.89 -48.25
N ARG A 81 -2.22 8.79 -47.51
CA ARG A 81 -3.34 8.55 -46.59
C ARG A 81 -2.84 7.81 -45.35
N ILE A 82 -3.51 8.00 -44.23
CA ILE A 82 -3.12 7.49 -42.91
C ILE A 82 -4.29 6.67 -42.34
N ALA A 83 -3.98 5.66 -41.53
CA ALA A 83 -4.93 4.96 -40.67
C ALA A 83 -4.28 4.76 -39.30
N PHE A 84 -5.08 4.88 -38.25
CA PHE A 84 -4.69 4.61 -36.86
C PHE A 84 -5.38 3.32 -36.41
N THR A 85 -4.68 2.45 -35.69
CA THR A 85 -5.22 1.23 -35.12
C THR A 85 -4.69 1.01 -33.72
N ASP A 86 -5.54 0.54 -32.82
CA ASP A 86 -5.13 0.04 -31.51
C ASP A 86 -4.73 -1.44 -31.63
N PRO A 87 -3.49 -1.84 -31.26
CA PRO A 87 -3.05 -3.22 -31.33
C PRO A 87 -3.42 -4.05 -30.08
N SER A 88 -3.92 -3.44 -29.01
CA SER A 88 -4.30 -4.11 -27.76
C SER A 88 -5.67 -4.74 -27.88
N ASP A 89 -6.69 -3.96 -28.24
CA ASP A 89 -8.07 -4.42 -28.32
C ASP A 89 -8.88 -3.86 -29.51
N GLY A 90 -8.31 -2.90 -30.25
CA GLY A 90 -8.92 -2.29 -31.42
C GLY A 90 -9.78 -1.06 -31.15
N ASP A 91 -9.88 -0.58 -29.90
CA ASP A 91 -10.50 0.70 -29.54
C ASP A 91 -9.43 1.75 -29.28
N LEU A 92 -9.59 2.95 -29.86
CA LEU A 92 -8.63 4.06 -29.68
C LEU A 92 -9.10 5.06 -28.61
N VAL A 93 -10.32 4.91 -28.10
CA VAL A 93 -11.04 5.91 -27.29
C VAL A 93 -11.09 5.53 -25.81
N ASP A 94 -11.11 4.24 -25.51
CA ASP A 94 -11.31 3.68 -24.18
C ASP A 94 -10.15 4.02 -23.23
N SER A 95 -8.91 4.05 -23.76
CA SER A 95 -7.71 4.34 -23.00
C SER A 95 -6.78 5.33 -23.74
N PRO A 96 -6.49 6.51 -23.14
CA PRO A 96 -5.53 7.45 -23.71
C PRO A 96 -4.07 6.96 -23.62
N TYR A 97 -3.83 5.82 -22.94
CA TYR A 97 -2.50 5.23 -22.74
C TYR A 97 -2.23 4.03 -23.64
N ASP A 98 -3.19 3.66 -24.48
CA ASP A 98 -3.00 2.49 -25.32
C ASP A 98 -2.01 2.77 -26.45
N PRO A 99 -1.20 1.77 -26.81
CA PRO A 99 -0.24 1.87 -27.90
C PRO A 99 -0.95 2.13 -29.22
N ILE A 100 -0.30 2.83 -30.13
CA ILE A 100 -0.90 3.25 -31.38
C ILE A 100 -0.10 2.68 -32.52
N GLU A 101 -0.78 2.09 -33.49
CA GLU A 101 -0.19 1.65 -34.73
C GLU A 101 -0.66 2.57 -35.87
N ILE A 102 0.30 3.22 -36.53
CA ILE A 102 0.05 4.14 -37.63
C ILE A 102 0.48 3.47 -38.91
N THR A 103 -0.45 3.38 -39.86
CA THR A 103 -0.15 2.92 -41.21
C THR A 103 -0.34 4.07 -42.20
N ALA A 104 0.72 4.43 -42.92
CA ALA A 104 0.68 5.44 -43.97
C ALA A 104 0.90 4.80 -45.34
N THR A 105 0.09 5.18 -46.32
CA THR A 105 0.24 4.77 -47.72
C THR A 105 0.54 5.99 -48.58
N GLY A 106 1.64 5.96 -49.32
CA GLY A 106 1.99 6.93 -50.36
C GLY A 106 1.75 6.34 -51.74
N THR A 107 1.16 7.12 -52.64
CA THR A 107 0.87 6.68 -54.02
C THR A 107 1.32 7.72 -55.03
N LEU A 108 1.98 7.27 -56.09
CA LEU A 108 2.33 8.06 -57.26
C LEU A 108 2.10 7.20 -58.51
N GLU A 109 1.18 7.64 -59.37
CA GLU A 109 0.80 6.89 -60.58
C GLU A 109 0.41 5.43 -60.25
N ASN A 110 1.20 4.44 -60.69
CA ASN A 110 0.98 3.02 -60.39
C ASN A 110 1.79 2.51 -59.17
N ALA A 111 2.69 3.31 -58.62
CA ALA A 111 3.50 2.95 -57.47
C ALA A 111 2.74 3.24 -56.16
N THR A 112 2.61 2.21 -55.32
CA THR A 112 2.03 2.32 -53.97
C THR A 112 3.05 1.81 -52.96
N GLN A 113 3.36 2.61 -51.93
CA GLN A 113 4.24 2.22 -50.84
C GLN A 113 3.53 2.40 -49.51
N ARG A 114 3.66 1.41 -48.63
CA ARG A 114 3.06 1.44 -47.30
C ARG A 114 4.15 1.36 -46.25
N LEU A 115 4.11 2.32 -45.32
CA LEU A 115 4.95 2.37 -44.15
C LEU A 115 4.09 2.23 -42.92
N HIS A 116 4.70 1.70 -41.88
CA HIS A 116 4.04 1.41 -40.63
C HIS A 116 4.94 1.79 -39.48
N MET A 117 4.35 2.37 -38.44
CA MET A 117 5.03 2.92 -37.27
C MET A 117 4.23 2.57 -36.03
N ARG A 118 4.90 2.13 -34.97
CA ARG A 118 4.30 1.93 -33.65
C ARG A 118 4.73 3.06 -32.72
N LEU A 119 3.75 3.65 -32.06
CA LEU A 119 3.95 4.61 -30.98
C LEU A 119 3.56 3.93 -29.67
N ASP A 120 4.44 4.01 -28.68
CA ASP A 120 4.14 3.59 -27.32
C ASP A 120 3.81 4.85 -26.51
N VAL A 121 2.70 4.82 -25.77
CA VAL A 121 2.25 5.95 -24.97
C VAL A 121 2.70 5.72 -23.54
N ALA A 122 3.57 6.59 -23.04
CA ALA A 122 3.96 6.56 -21.64
C ALA A 122 2.83 7.15 -20.79
N LYS A 123 2.66 6.56 -19.60
CA LYS A 123 1.83 7.09 -18.51
C LYS A 123 2.74 7.71 -17.45
N PRO A 124 3.39 8.86 -17.73
CA PRO A 124 4.27 9.49 -16.76
C PRO A 124 3.47 9.95 -15.54
N GLY A 125 4.11 9.90 -14.39
CA GLY A 125 3.60 10.50 -13.16
C GLY A 125 3.67 12.02 -13.20
N LEU A 126 2.88 12.63 -12.33
CA LEU A 126 3.01 14.04 -11.98
C LEU A 126 4.42 14.37 -11.49
N ASP A 127 4.83 15.62 -11.59
CA ASP A 127 6.22 16.00 -11.32
C ASP A 127 6.62 15.79 -9.86
N CYS A 128 5.67 15.82 -8.91
CA CYS A 128 5.90 15.45 -7.52
C CYS A 128 6.45 14.02 -7.35
N LEU A 129 6.06 13.08 -8.24
CA LEU A 129 6.53 11.69 -8.22
C LEU A 129 7.98 11.51 -8.66
N ARG A 130 8.65 12.57 -9.11
CA ARG A 130 10.10 12.55 -9.37
C ARG A 130 10.92 12.66 -8.09
N SER A 131 10.30 13.02 -6.97
CA SER A 131 10.95 13.13 -5.66
C SER A 131 10.68 11.88 -4.83
N SER A 132 11.55 11.59 -3.86
CA SER A 132 11.25 10.57 -2.84
C SER A 132 10.27 11.09 -1.79
N VAL A 133 10.37 12.38 -1.49
CA VAL A 133 9.50 13.12 -0.58
C VAL A 133 9.11 14.42 -1.24
N HIS A 134 7.82 14.73 -1.24
CA HIS A 134 7.34 16.01 -1.72
C HIS A 134 6.11 16.51 -0.95
N ALA A 135 6.14 17.79 -0.55
CA ALA A 135 5.02 18.47 0.06
C ALA A 135 4.56 19.64 -0.82
N GLU A 136 3.25 19.84 -0.93
CA GLU A 136 2.70 21.10 -1.46
C GLU A 136 3.02 22.26 -0.50
N GLY A 137 2.98 21.99 0.82
CA GLY A 137 3.44 22.89 1.87
C GLY A 137 4.94 22.77 2.13
N ASP A 138 5.30 22.67 3.40
CA ASP A 138 6.69 22.61 3.87
C ASP A 138 7.14 21.17 4.12
N VAL A 139 8.45 20.94 3.97
CA VAL A 139 9.12 19.75 4.52
C VAL A 139 9.98 20.18 5.70
N VAL A 140 9.63 19.72 6.90
CA VAL A 140 10.25 20.18 8.16
C VAL A 140 10.99 19.03 8.84
N PHE A 141 12.25 19.25 9.19
CA PHE A 141 13.09 18.32 9.96
C PHE A 141 13.52 18.92 11.31
N GLU A 142 13.07 18.36 12.43
CA GLU A 142 13.39 18.84 13.78
C GLU A 142 14.10 17.79 14.64
N GLY A 143 15.42 17.85 14.74
CA GLY A 143 16.23 16.89 15.51
C GLY A 143 16.26 15.48 14.89
N VAL A 144 16.32 15.38 13.56
CA VAL A 144 16.21 14.12 12.82
C VAL A 144 17.41 13.85 11.94
N THR A 145 17.80 12.58 11.80
CA THR A 145 18.68 12.14 10.70
C THR A 145 17.83 11.59 9.54
N ALA A 146 17.79 12.32 8.44
CA ALA A 146 17.04 11.97 7.24
C ALA A 146 17.97 11.41 6.15
N THR A 147 17.62 10.27 5.56
CA THR A 147 18.37 9.63 4.47
C THR A 147 17.43 9.28 3.33
N THR A 148 17.78 9.72 2.12
CA THR A 148 17.12 9.22 0.91
C THR A 148 18.11 9.18 -0.25
N ASP A 149 17.88 8.27 -1.19
CA ASP A 149 18.66 8.13 -2.41
C ASP A 149 18.17 9.01 -3.57
N HIS A 150 17.17 9.88 -3.32
CA HIS A 150 16.67 10.83 -4.30
C HIS A 150 16.32 12.21 -3.71
N TRP A 151 15.70 13.07 -4.51
CA TRP A 151 15.37 14.44 -4.12
C TRP A 151 14.27 14.50 -3.06
N ILE A 152 14.48 15.35 -2.06
CA ILE A 152 13.44 15.87 -1.17
C ILE A 152 13.03 17.23 -1.73
N THR A 153 11.74 17.44 -1.97
CA THR A 153 11.24 18.71 -2.51
C THR A 153 10.04 19.28 -1.78
N ALA A 154 9.82 20.58 -1.92
CA ALA A 154 8.63 21.27 -1.39
C ALA A 154 8.20 22.39 -2.34
N ASN A 155 6.88 22.56 -2.54
CA ASN A 155 6.34 23.73 -3.24
C ASN A 155 6.32 24.99 -2.34
N ASN A 156 6.68 24.87 -1.06
CA ASN A 156 7.04 26.01 -0.23
C ASN A 156 8.49 25.92 0.26
N GLU A 157 8.74 25.65 1.54
CA GLU A 157 10.07 25.62 2.15
C GLU A 157 10.52 24.22 2.56
N VAL A 158 11.84 23.99 2.57
CA VAL A 158 12.44 22.84 3.25
C VAL A 158 13.30 23.34 4.40
N GLU A 159 12.90 22.98 5.62
CA GLU A 159 13.52 23.47 6.86
C GLU A 159 14.21 22.34 7.65
N ALA A 160 15.40 22.61 8.16
CA ALA A 160 16.11 21.75 9.10
C ALA A 160 16.48 22.54 10.37
N SER A 161 15.89 22.17 11.51
CA SER A 161 16.08 22.82 12.80
C SER A 161 16.46 21.81 13.90
N SER A 162 16.88 22.31 15.06
CA SER A 162 17.17 21.45 16.21
C SER A 162 15.89 21.09 16.97
N GLY A 163 15.66 19.81 17.26
CA GLY A 163 14.53 19.29 18.03
C GLY A 163 14.99 18.33 19.12
N ALA A 164 14.33 18.34 20.29
CA ALA A 164 14.63 17.48 21.44
C ALA A 164 16.12 17.41 21.88
N GLY A 165 16.91 18.46 21.61
CA GLY A 165 18.34 18.53 21.94
C GLY A 165 19.29 17.99 20.86
N PHE A 166 18.77 17.59 19.70
CA PHE A 166 19.53 17.13 18.54
C PHE A 166 19.41 18.11 17.38
N ALA A 167 20.46 18.22 16.56
CA ALA A 167 20.41 18.95 15.29
C ALA A 167 19.91 18.00 14.18
N SER A 168 19.26 18.55 13.16
CA SER A 168 18.84 17.76 11.99
C SER A 168 19.98 17.57 10.99
N HIS A 169 20.11 16.36 10.46
CA HIS A 169 21.08 16.00 9.43
C HIS A 169 20.38 15.34 8.25
N VAL A 170 20.35 16.01 7.10
CA VAL A 170 19.63 15.55 5.91
C VAL A 170 20.64 15.11 4.84
N HIS A 171 20.66 13.81 4.57
CA HIS A 171 21.52 13.13 3.59
C HIS A 171 20.74 12.87 2.29
N ALA A 172 20.45 13.95 1.57
CA ALA A 172 19.68 13.96 0.34
C ALA A 172 20.02 15.19 -0.52
N GLU A 173 19.69 15.12 -1.80
CA GLU A 173 19.54 16.32 -2.63
C GLU A 173 18.22 17.01 -2.23
N VAL A 174 18.23 18.33 -2.08
CA VAL A 174 17.08 19.08 -1.58
C VAL A 174 16.77 20.26 -2.50
N ALA A 175 15.50 20.42 -2.88
CA ALA A 175 15.05 21.60 -3.61
C ALA A 175 13.74 22.15 -3.04
N ALA A 176 13.54 23.46 -3.10
CA ALA A 176 12.29 24.07 -2.66
C ALA A 176 11.95 25.27 -3.54
N GLN A 177 10.66 25.58 -3.70
CA GLN A 177 10.25 26.76 -4.45
C GLN A 177 10.66 28.06 -3.73
N SER A 178 10.44 28.15 -2.42
CA SER A 178 10.64 29.37 -1.63
C SER A 178 12.04 29.44 -1.05
N ALA A 179 12.41 28.46 -0.21
CA ALA A 179 13.70 28.46 0.49
C ALA A 179 14.11 27.07 0.98
N VAL A 180 15.43 26.87 1.11
CA VAL A 180 16.02 25.72 1.82
C VAL A 180 16.83 26.26 2.99
N VAL A 181 16.37 26.02 4.22
CA VAL A 181 16.86 26.71 5.42
C VAL A 181 17.37 25.71 6.46
N ALA A 182 18.56 25.94 7.00
CA ALA A 182 19.11 25.17 8.11
C ALA A 182 19.45 26.08 9.30
N SER A 183 19.06 25.68 10.50
CA SER A 183 19.27 26.41 11.75
C SER A 183 19.60 25.46 12.92
N GLY A 184 19.98 26.01 14.08
CA GLY A 184 20.20 25.21 15.29
C GLY A 184 21.36 24.20 15.21
N GLY A 185 22.32 24.40 14.29
CA GLY A 185 23.41 23.46 14.01
C GLY A 185 23.07 22.36 13.01
N SER A 186 21.85 22.38 12.46
CA SER A 186 21.38 21.43 11.44
C SER A 186 22.06 21.65 10.09
N GLN A 187 22.09 20.60 9.27
CA GLN A 187 22.84 20.58 8.00
C GLN A 187 22.14 19.75 6.92
N PHE A 188 22.18 20.27 5.68
CA PHE A 188 21.95 19.50 4.46
C PHE A 188 23.31 19.06 3.90
N HIS A 189 23.45 17.77 3.60
CA HIS A 189 24.71 17.18 3.12
C HIS A 189 24.78 17.01 1.60
N GLY A 190 23.64 17.05 0.90
CA GLY A 190 23.58 17.08 -0.57
C GLY A 190 23.50 18.51 -1.12
N THR A 191 23.27 18.63 -2.42
CA THR A 191 23.03 19.91 -3.07
C THR A 191 21.70 20.47 -2.61
N THR A 192 21.68 21.77 -2.35
CA THR A 192 20.45 22.53 -2.09
C THR A 192 20.23 23.50 -3.23
N THR A 193 18.99 23.64 -3.71
CA THR A 193 18.65 24.58 -4.79
C THR A 193 17.24 25.15 -4.64
N THR A 194 17.05 26.36 -5.11
CA THR A 194 15.71 26.94 -5.37
C THR A 194 15.43 27.08 -6.86
N ASP A 195 16.42 26.79 -7.71
CA ASP A 195 16.27 26.77 -9.16
C ASP A 195 15.45 25.54 -9.58
N GLY A 196 14.42 25.74 -10.40
CA GLY A 196 13.57 24.68 -10.92
C GLY A 196 12.29 25.22 -11.56
N ASP A 197 11.55 24.34 -12.23
CA ASP A 197 10.21 24.63 -12.70
C ASP A 197 9.23 24.33 -11.56
N TRP A 198 8.74 25.38 -10.90
CA TRP A 198 7.85 25.32 -9.74
C TRP A 198 6.49 25.98 -10.03
N PRO A 199 5.41 25.59 -9.33
CA PRO A 199 5.32 24.45 -8.40
C PRO A 199 5.38 23.10 -9.14
N LEU A 200 5.87 22.05 -8.49
CA LEU A 200 5.73 20.69 -8.99
C LEU A 200 4.25 20.29 -8.94
N ALA A 201 3.73 19.78 -10.04
CA ALA A 201 2.31 19.43 -10.11
C ALA A 201 1.96 18.34 -9.08
N MET A 202 0.94 18.61 -8.26
CA MET A 202 0.35 17.68 -7.29
C MET A 202 -0.90 17.00 -7.85
N PRO A 203 -1.27 15.81 -7.34
CA PRO A 203 -2.57 15.22 -7.66
C PRO A 203 -3.71 16.13 -7.17
N ASP A 204 -4.84 16.12 -7.87
CA ASP A 204 -6.00 16.90 -7.45
C ASP A 204 -6.68 16.21 -6.24
N PRO A 205 -6.71 16.84 -5.04
CA PRO A 205 -7.28 16.25 -3.83
C PRO A 205 -8.73 15.80 -3.99
N ALA A 206 -9.48 16.46 -4.87
CA ALA A 206 -10.90 16.14 -5.08
C ALA A 206 -11.12 14.87 -5.90
N THR A 207 -10.13 14.42 -6.69
CA THR A 207 -10.31 13.33 -7.67
C THR A 207 -9.26 12.22 -7.57
N VAL A 208 -8.15 12.44 -6.85
CA VAL A 208 -7.06 11.48 -6.69
C VAL A 208 -7.52 10.12 -6.15
N MET A 209 -8.58 10.09 -5.33
CA MET A 209 -9.11 8.87 -4.73
C MET A 209 -10.26 8.22 -5.53
N ASP A 210 -10.81 8.87 -6.56
CA ASP A 210 -12.05 8.44 -7.24
C ASP A 210 -11.99 7.00 -7.75
N TYR A 211 -10.89 6.63 -8.39
CA TYR A 211 -10.68 5.28 -8.89
C TYR A 211 -10.73 4.24 -7.76
N TYR A 212 -10.07 4.52 -6.64
CA TYR A 212 -9.98 3.59 -5.52
C TYR A 212 -11.30 3.50 -4.76
N LEU A 213 -12.05 4.60 -4.65
CA LEU A 213 -13.39 4.61 -4.08
C LEU A 213 -14.38 3.82 -4.94
N ALA A 214 -14.23 3.88 -6.27
CA ALA A 214 -15.10 3.15 -7.19
C ALA A 214 -14.80 1.64 -7.28
N ASN A 215 -13.53 1.24 -7.10
CA ASN A 215 -13.08 -0.15 -7.25
C ASN A 215 -12.75 -0.86 -5.93
N GLY A 216 -12.77 -0.15 -4.81
CA GLY A 216 -12.44 -0.67 -3.49
C GLY A 216 -13.59 -1.39 -2.78
N THR A 217 -13.23 -2.23 -1.81
CA THR A 217 -14.18 -2.89 -0.92
C THR A 217 -14.24 -2.12 0.41
N ALA A 218 -15.42 -1.66 0.79
CA ALA A 218 -15.62 -0.99 2.08
C ALA A 218 -15.47 -1.95 3.27
N ILE A 219 -14.77 -1.51 4.30
CA ILE A 219 -14.71 -2.10 5.63
C ILE A 219 -15.48 -1.17 6.56
N ASP A 220 -16.56 -1.67 7.17
CA ASP A 220 -17.32 -0.91 8.16
C ASP A 220 -16.40 -0.62 9.36
N VAL A 221 -16.36 0.63 9.82
CA VAL A 221 -15.54 1.05 10.96
C VAL A 221 -15.88 0.24 12.23
N ASN A 222 -17.11 -0.25 12.35
CA ASN A 222 -17.55 -1.06 13.48
C ASN A 222 -17.07 -2.51 13.43
N ASP A 223 -16.61 -2.97 12.26
CA ASP A 223 -15.93 -4.27 12.14
C ASP A 223 -14.47 -4.20 12.61
N LEU A 224 -13.91 -3.00 12.77
CA LEU A 224 -12.59 -2.82 13.35
C LEU A 224 -12.68 -2.93 14.88
N PRO A 225 -11.86 -3.80 15.50
CA PRO A 225 -11.79 -3.86 16.96
C PRO A 225 -11.30 -2.53 17.54
N THR A 226 -11.68 -2.24 18.78
CA THR A 226 -11.14 -1.10 19.53
C THR A 226 -9.98 -1.56 20.39
N TRP A 227 -9.00 -0.69 20.63
CA TRP A 227 -7.82 -1.02 21.43
C TRP A 227 -8.14 -1.37 22.90
N ASP A 228 -9.25 -0.86 23.43
CA ASP A 228 -9.76 -1.18 24.76
C ASP A 228 -10.65 -2.44 24.77
N ALA A 229 -10.79 -3.12 23.63
CA ALA A 229 -11.59 -4.33 23.54
C ALA A 229 -11.08 -5.35 24.55
N ASN A 230 -12.01 -5.81 25.37
CA ASN A 230 -11.73 -6.82 26.36
C ASN A 230 -11.32 -8.12 25.66
N LEU A 231 -10.13 -8.62 25.97
CA LEU A 231 -9.56 -9.82 25.37
C LEU A 231 -10.24 -11.10 25.89
N LEU A 232 -11.06 -10.99 26.94
CA LEU A 232 -11.88 -12.10 27.44
C LEU A 232 -13.17 -12.23 26.63
N ASP A 233 -13.58 -13.46 26.35
CA ASP A 233 -14.84 -13.78 25.68
C ASP A 233 -15.98 -13.84 26.71
N ASN A 234 -17.09 -13.16 26.43
CA ASN A 234 -18.19 -12.97 27.40
C ASN A 234 -17.71 -12.51 28.80
N PRO A 235 -17.02 -11.35 28.88
CA PRO A 235 -16.45 -10.85 30.13
C PRO A 235 -17.48 -10.37 31.15
N GLY A 236 -18.71 -10.09 30.71
CA GLY A 236 -19.83 -9.72 31.57
C GLY A 236 -20.71 -10.90 31.97
N MET A 237 -20.38 -12.12 31.54
CA MET A 237 -21.13 -13.34 31.88
C MET A 237 -22.61 -13.26 31.48
N GLU A 238 -22.91 -12.62 30.36
CA GLU A 238 -24.28 -12.45 29.86
C GLU A 238 -24.57 -13.38 28.67
N GLY A 239 -25.83 -13.71 28.44
CA GLY A 239 -26.23 -14.56 27.32
C GLY A 239 -27.73 -14.83 27.27
N PRO A 240 -28.30 -15.09 26.08
CA PRO A 240 -29.70 -15.47 25.96
C PRO A 240 -29.91 -16.90 26.51
N PRO A 241 -30.97 -17.16 27.30
CA PRO A 241 -31.33 -18.53 27.67
C PRO A 241 -31.52 -19.40 26.41
N PRO A 242 -31.08 -20.68 26.38
CA PRO A 242 -30.49 -21.45 27.48
C PRO A 242 -28.95 -21.41 27.51
N ASP A 243 -28.28 -20.61 26.68
CA ASP A 243 -26.82 -20.59 26.60
C ASP A 243 -26.22 -20.05 27.90
N PRO A 244 -25.49 -20.88 28.66
CA PRO A 244 -25.01 -20.49 29.97
C PRO A 244 -23.82 -19.53 29.84
N PRO A 245 -23.61 -18.62 30.82
CA PRO A 245 -22.39 -17.82 31.00
C PRO A 245 -21.06 -18.61 31.04
N THR A 246 -21.09 -19.94 30.89
CA THR A 246 -19.94 -20.83 30.93
C THR A 246 -19.36 -21.14 29.54
N GLN A 247 -20.00 -20.76 28.42
CA GLN A 247 -19.62 -21.25 27.08
C GLN A 247 -18.19 -20.89 26.64
N HIS A 248 -17.58 -19.87 27.27
CA HIS A 248 -16.21 -19.42 27.02
C HIS A 248 -15.28 -19.58 28.23
N TRP A 249 -15.81 -20.14 29.32
CA TRP A 249 -15.12 -20.27 30.60
C TRP A 249 -14.92 -21.75 30.92
N PHE A 250 -13.73 -22.12 31.39
CA PHE A 250 -13.46 -23.49 31.83
C PHE A 250 -13.01 -23.54 33.29
N PRO A 251 -13.35 -24.63 34.02
CA PRO A 251 -12.87 -24.82 35.38
C PRO A 251 -11.40 -25.19 35.39
N VAL A 252 -10.62 -24.50 36.23
CA VAL A 252 -9.31 -24.95 36.68
C VAL A 252 -9.52 -25.90 37.86
N GLY A 253 -8.86 -27.06 37.81
CA GLY A 253 -9.02 -28.10 38.82
C GLY A 253 -10.35 -28.85 38.70
N ALA A 254 -10.82 -29.42 39.81
CA ALA A 254 -12.01 -30.29 39.81
C ALA A 254 -13.34 -29.53 40.05
N CYS A 255 -13.30 -28.19 40.05
CA CYS A 255 -14.49 -27.38 40.32
C CYS A 255 -15.52 -27.43 39.17
N THR A 256 -16.76 -27.06 39.46
CA THR A 256 -17.85 -26.98 38.49
C THR A 256 -18.25 -25.53 38.28
N LEU A 257 -18.28 -25.09 37.01
CA LEU A 257 -18.77 -23.76 36.63
C LEU A 257 -20.28 -23.80 36.34
N SER A 258 -21.01 -22.81 36.82
CA SER A 258 -22.43 -22.64 36.50
C SER A 258 -22.83 -21.16 36.53
N ALA A 259 -24.00 -20.86 35.97
CA ALA A 259 -24.60 -19.54 36.01
C ALA A 259 -25.27 -19.27 37.37
N ASP A 260 -25.06 -18.09 37.95
CA ASP A 260 -25.85 -17.61 39.09
C ASP A 260 -26.67 -16.38 38.70
N GLY A 261 -27.98 -16.59 38.47
CA GLY A 261 -28.91 -15.50 38.19
C GLY A 261 -29.43 -14.76 39.43
N VAL A 262 -29.10 -15.24 40.63
CA VAL A 262 -29.59 -14.70 41.91
C VAL A 262 -28.59 -13.68 42.48
N LYS A 263 -27.30 -14.03 42.49
CA LYS A 263 -26.22 -13.17 42.98
C LYS A 263 -25.30 -12.79 41.83
N LYS A 264 -25.24 -11.50 41.53
CA LYS A 264 -24.50 -10.89 40.43
C LYS A 264 -24.12 -9.45 40.78
N ASP A 265 -23.09 -8.91 40.12
CA ASP A 265 -22.67 -7.52 40.26
C ASP A 265 -23.43 -6.65 39.27
N GLU A 266 -23.44 -7.05 37.99
CA GLU A 266 -24.16 -6.38 36.90
C GLU A 266 -25.01 -7.38 36.09
N GLY A 267 -25.78 -6.88 35.13
CA GLY A 267 -26.51 -7.73 34.18
C GLY A 267 -27.53 -8.71 34.78
N SER A 268 -27.64 -9.89 34.16
CA SER A 268 -28.59 -10.96 34.48
C SER A 268 -27.94 -12.12 35.20
N TYR A 269 -26.64 -12.34 35.01
CA TYR A 269 -25.94 -13.51 35.55
C TYR A 269 -24.53 -13.16 36.04
N SER A 270 -24.03 -13.97 36.98
CA SER A 270 -22.61 -14.09 37.26
C SER A 270 -22.16 -15.55 37.02
N LEU A 271 -20.85 -15.78 37.01
CA LEU A 271 -20.27 -17.12 36.92
C LEU A 271 -19.87 -17.61 38.32
N ILE A 272 -20.36 -18.77 38.76
CA ILE A 272 -19.97 -19.40 40.02
C ILE A 272 -19.16 -20.67 39.80
N ALA A 273 -18.02 -20.77 40.48
CA ALA A 273 -17.19 -21.97 40.57
C ALA A 273 -17.42 -22.65 41.92
N THR A 274 -17.98 -23.86 41.88
CA THR A 274 -18.37 -24.65 43.06
C THR A 274 -17.55 -25.92 43.22
N GLY A 275 -17.44 -26.43 44.45
CA GLY A 275 -16.77 -27.71 44.72
C GLY A 275 -15.25 -27.65 44.52
N ARG A 276 -14.65 -26.50 44.84
CA ARG A 276 -13.21 -26.27 44.72
C ARG A 276 -12.45 -27.18 45.71
N ALA A 277 -11.46 -27.92 45.22
CA ALA A 277 -10.63 -28.82 46.01
C ALA A 277 -9.30 -28.17 46.45
N ASN A 278 -8.84 -27.17 45.70
CA ASN A 278 -7.63 -26.39 46.00
C ASN A 278 -7.91 -24.89 45.91
N THR A 279 -7.07 -24.08 46.56
CA THR A 279 -7.16 -22.61 46.52
C THR A 279 -6.89 -22.03 45.12
N GLY A 280 -6.21 -22.80 44.25
CA GLY A 280 -5.97 -22.47 42.84
C GLY A 280 -7.09 -22.85 41.88
N ASP A 281 -8.10 -23.63 42.32
CA ASP A 281 -9.22 -24.01 41.48
C ASP A 281 -10.10 -22.79 41.22
N GLY A 282 -10.76 -22.68 40.07
CA GLY A 282 -11.59 -21.51 39.78
C GLY A 282 -11.92 -21.34 38.31
N PRO A 283 -12.62 -20.24 37.95
CA PRO A 283 -12.94 -19.93 36.57
C PRO A 283 -11.70 -19.42 35.82
N ALA A 284 -11.56 -19.84 34.56
CA ALA A 284 -10.49 -19.41 33.67
C ALA A 284 -10.96 -19.28 32.22
N GLN A 285 -10.18 -18.53 31.44
CA GLN A 285 -10.28 -18.47 29.98
C GLN A 285 -8.92 -18.74 29.33
N ASP A 286 -9.01 -19.30 28.12
CA ASP A 286 -7.86 -19.44 27.23
C ASP A 286 -7.73 -18.14 26.45
N VAL A 287 -6.64 -17.43 26.69
CA VAL A 287 -6.29 -16.19 25.99
C VAL A 287 -5.04 -16.39 25.13
N THR A 288 -4.76 -17.64 24.75
CA THR A 288 -3.70 -17.98 23.78
C THR A 288 -3.96 -17.23 22.48
N GLY A 289 -2.92 -16.60 21.94
CA GLY A 289 -3.07 -15.75 20.76
C GLY A 289 -3.65 -14.37 21.07
N LYS A 290 -4.01 -14.03 22.30
CA LYS A 290 -4.55 -12.71 22.66
C LYS A 290 -3.57 -11.83 23.45
N VAL A 291 -2.48 -12.40 23.98
CA VAL A 291 -1.48 -11.70 24.81
C VAL A 291 -0.09 -11.77 24.18
N MET A 292 0.68 -10.68 24.30
CA MET A 292 2.05 -10.55 23.79
C MET A 292 3.11 -10.36 24.88
N SER A 293 4.34 -10.79 24.57
CA SER A 293 5.52 -10.61 25.42
C SER A 293 5.96 -9.15 25.40
N GLY A 294 6.20 -8.56 26.57
CA GLY A 294 6.68 -7.19 26.76
C GLY A 294 5.60 -6.11 26.79
N LEU A 295 4.33 -6.42 26.49
CA LEU A 295 3.23 -5.44 26.50
C LEU A 295 2.52 -5.37 27.86
N ALA A 296 1.91 -4.23 28.15
CA ALA A 296 1.22 -3.97 29.40
C ALA A 296 -0.29 -4.23 29.25
N TYR A 297 -0.87 -5.00 30.17
CA TYR A 297 -2.29 -5.35 30.20
C TYR A 297 -2.92 -4.97 31.53
N GLY A 298 -3.93 -4.11 31.48
CA GLY A 298 -4.79 -3.82 32.62
C GLY A 298 -5.74 -4.99 32.83
N VAL A 299 -5.86 -5.44 34.08
CA VAL A 299 -6.75 -6.55 34.43
C VAL A 299 -7.66 -6.18 35.58
N THR A 300 -8.93 -6.54 35.45
CA THR A 300 -9.92 -6.38 36.52
C THR A 300 -10.89 -7.57 36.56
N VAL A 301 -11.49 -7.85 37.71
CA VAL A 301 -12.68 -8.71 37.81
C VAL A 301 -13.41 -8.39 39.10
N ARG A 302 -14.74 -8.48 39.08
CA ARG A 302 -15.58 -8.39 40.28
C ARG A 302 -15.72 -9.79 40.85
N ALA A 303 -15.27 -10.01 42.08
CA ALA A 303 -15.31 -11.33 42.71
C ALA A 303 -15.94 -11.32 44.10
N ALA A 304 -16.65 -12.40 44.44
CA ALA A 304 -17.24 -12.62 45.75
C ALA A 304 -17.16 -14.10 46.14
N THR A 305 -16.85 -14.41 47.38
CA THR A 305 -16.96 -15.78 47.91
C THR A 305 -18.41 -16.12 48.24
N VAL A 306 -18.73 -17.41 48.40
CA VAL A 306 -20.10 -17.86 48.69
C VAL A 306 -20.39 -17.92 50.19
N GLY A 307 -19.49 -18.48 51.00
CA GLY A 307 -19.73 -18.77 52.42
C GLY A 307 -18.95 -17.88 53.39
N GLY A 308 -17.61 -17.85 53.25
CA GLY A 308 -16.67 -17.18 54.14
C GLY A 308 -15.92 -16.03 53.47
N ASN A 309 -15.07 -15.32 54.21
CA ASN A 309 -14.19 -14.30 53.65
C ASN A 309 -12.84 -14.92 53.25
N ASP A 310 -12.23 -14.42 52.18
CA ASP A 310 -10.94 -14.88 51.67
C ASP A 310 -10.18 -13.71 51.02
N LYS A 311 -9.10 -14.01 50.32
CA LYS A 311 -8.41 -13.12 49.39
C LYS A 311 -8.42 -13.74 48.01
N GLY A 312 -8.79 -12.95 47.01
CA GLY A 312 -8.74 -13.31 45.61
C GLY A 312 -7.60 -12.61 44.88
N ARG A 313 -7.20 -13.16 43.73
CA ARG A 313 -6.38 -12.46 42.74
C ARG A 313 -6.64 -13.02 41.34
N ILE A 314 -6.13 -12.30 40.35
CA ILE A 314 -6.09 -12.72 38.95
C ILE A 314 -4.68 -13.25 38.68
N THR A 315 -4.57 -14.36 37.96
CA THR A 315 -3.30 -14.94 37.53
C THR A 315 -3.33 -15.22 36.04
N LEU A 316 -2.28 -14.80 35.33
CA LEU A 316 -1.98 -15.15 33.95
C LEU A 316 -0.86 -16.19 33.95
N THR A 317 -1.07 -17.34 33.32
CA THR A 317 -0.06 -18.40 33.16
C THR A 317 0.23 -18.58 31.68
N VAL A 318 1.50 -18.48 31.29
CA VAL A 318 1.99 -18.70 29.91
C VAL A 318 2.84 -19.96 29.88
N THR A 319 2.61 -20.84 28.92
CA THR A 319 3.52 -21.94 28.57
C THR A 319 4.20 -21.61 27.24
N SER A 320 5.50 -21.28 27.27
CA SER A 320 6.28 -21.00 26.07
C SER A 320 7.14 -22.20 25.65
N SER A 321 7.49 -22.25 24.37
CA SER A 321 8.32 -23.33 23.81
C SER A 321 9.76 -23.36 24.36
N ILE A 322 10.25 -22.26 24.94
CA ILE A 322 11.62 -22.12 25.45
C ILE A 322 11.66 -22.09 26.99
N ASP A 323 10.83 -21.28 27.63
CA ASP A 323 10.92 -21.02 29.07
C ASP A 323 10.06 -21.98 29.92
N GLY A 324 9.20 -22.78 29.28
CA GLY A 324 8.23 -23.61 29.98
C GLY A 324 7.10 -22.75 30.56
N VAL A 325 6.73 -23.01 31.83
CA VAL A 325 5.56 -22.36 32.46
C VAL A 325 5.98 -21.16 33.28
N LEU A 326 5.43 -19.99 32.95
CA LEU A 326 5.62 -18.70 33.61
C LEU A 326 4.28 -18.19 34.15
N SER A 327 4.29 -17.32 35.18
CA SER A 327 3.05 -16.75 35.72
C SER A 327 3.21 -15.34 36.28
N TRP A 328 2.18 -14.53 36.08
CA TRP A 328 2.03 -13.18 36.61
C TRP A 328 0.72 -13.10 37.37
N SER A 329 0.72 -12.43 38.53
CA SER A 329 -0.46 -12.35 39.37
C SER A 329 -0.66 -10.95 39.94
N THR A 330 -1.91 -10.54 40.09
CA THR A 330 -2.25 -9.31 40.79
C THR A 330 -2.03 -9.45 42.30
N PRO A 331 -1.97 -8.34 43.05
CA PRO A 331 -1.92 -8.39 44.51
C PRO A 331 -3.15 -9.09 45.10
N TRP A 332 -2.92 -9.85 46.18
CA TRP A 332 -4.01 -10.45 46.95
C TRP A 332 -4.93 -9.36 47.53
N SER A 333 -6.21 -9.39 47.17
CA SER A 333 -7.22 -8.44 47.62
C SER A 333 -8.37 -9.16 48.32
N ALA A 334 -8.96 -8.54 49.33
CA ALA A 334 -10.02 -9.16 50.13
C ALA A 334 -11.28 -9.41 49.27
N VAL A 335 -11.85 -10.60 49.41
CA VAL A 335 -13.16 -10.98 48.87
C VAL A 335 -14.06 -11.43 50.03
N GLU A 336 -15.32 -11.00 49.99
CA GLU A 336 -16.26 -11.19 51.10
C GLU A 336 -17.45 -12.03 50.63
N ALA A 337 -18.03 -12.77 51.57
CA ALA A 337 -19.18 -13.63 51.28
C ALA A 337 -20.35 -12.80 50.71
N GLY A 338 -20.74 -13.10 49.47
CA GLY A 338 -21.88 -12.48 48.78
C GLY A 338 -21.73 -10.99 48.44
N LYS A 339 -20.53 -10.39 48.57
CA LYS A 339 -20.27 -9.00 48.20
C LYS A 339 -19.14 -8.91 47.18
N PHE A 340 -19.48 -8.47 45.97
CA PHE A 340 -18.50 -8.29 44.90
C PHE A 340 -17.50 -7.18 45.25
N LYS A 341 -16.22 -7.54 45.12
CA LYS A 341 -15.06 -6.66 45.28
C LYS A 341 -14.23 -6.71 44.00
N THR A 342 -13.61 -5.60 43.65
CA THR A 342 -12.71 -5.54 42.50
C THR A 342 -11.38 -6.18 42.87
N LEU A 343 -10.96 -7.16 42.06
CA LEU A 343 -9.59 -7.60 41.96
C LEU A 343 -9.00 -6.90 40.74
N GLU A 344 -7.84 -6.27 40.86
CA GLU A 344 -7.25 -5.50 39.77
C GLU A 344 -5.73 -5.50 39.79
N GLY A 345 -5.12 -5.16 38.66
CA GLY A 345 -3.69 -4.91 38.56
C GLY A 345 -3.23 -4.74 37.12
N LEU A 346 -1.92 -4.86 36.93
CA LEU A 346 -1.25 -4.75 35.64
C LEU A 346 -0.39 -5.99 35.41
N PHE A 347 -0.50 -6.59 34.22
CA PHE A 347 0.44 -7.60 33.75
C PHE A 347 1.39 -6.99 32.73
N VAL A 348 2.67 -7.32 32.84
CA VAL A 348 3.68 -7.06 31.79
C VAL A 348 4.39 -8.38 31.54
N PRO A 349 3.72 -9.35 30.88
CA PRO A 349 4.28 -10.69 30.75
C PRO A 349 5.46 -10.67 29.80
N THR A 350 6.50 -11.44 30.11
CA THR A 350 7.71 -11.56 29.29
C THR A 350 8.12 -13.03 29.16
N TRP A 351 8.36 -13.47 27.94
CA TRP A 351 8.83 -14.81 27.59
C TRP A 351 9.60 -14.81 26.27
N SER A 352 10.31 -15.91 26.02
CA SER A 352 11.01 -16.24 24.78
C SER A 352 10.31 -17.38 24.05
N GLY A 353 10.36 -17.38 22.71
CA GLY A 353 9.74 -18.40 21.86
C GLY A 353 8.22 -18.26 21.75
N VAL A 354 7.56 -19.30 21.23
CA VAL A 354 6.11 -19.29 20.94
C VAL A 354 5.33 -19.63 22.21
N ALA A 355 4.34 -18.81 22.55
CA ALA A 355 3.37 -19.12 23.60
C ALA A 355 2.37 -20.16 23.09
N THR A 356 2.49 -21.39 23.59
CA THR A 356 1.63 -22.53 23.22
C THR A 356 0.33 -22.58 23.99
N SER A 357 0.29 -21.97 25.18
CA SER A 357 -0.91 -21.83 26.00
C SER A 357 -0.79 -20.59 26.88
N VAL A 358 -1.84 -19.78 26.93
CA VAL A 358 -1.95 -18.64 27.85
C VAL A 358 -3.31 -18.71 28.55
N THR A 359 -3.30 -18.85 29.87
CA THR A 359 -4.51 -18.98 30.69
C THR A 359 -4.65 -17.79 31.61
N TRP A 360 -5.79 -17.09 31.54
CA TRP A 360 -6.22 -16.11 32.54
C TRP A 360 -7.14 -16.80 33.54
N ARG A 361 -6.91 -16.65 34.85
CA ARG A 361 -7.74 -17.28 35.88
C ARG A 361 -7.92 -16.44 37.14
N VAL A 362 -8.97 -16.76 37.89
CA VAL A 362 -9.19 -16.22 39.25
C VAL A 362 -8.97 -17.32 40.29
N GLU A 363 -8.21 -17.00 41.33
CA GLU A 363 -7.90 -17.94 42.42
C GLU A 363 -8.04 -17.28 43.79
N THR A 364 -8.11 -18.10 44.84
CA THR A 364 -8.16 -17.67 46.24
C THR A 364 -6.88 -18.02 46.98
N LYS A 365 -6.70 -17.46 48.18
CA LYS A 365 -5.48 -17.64 48.96
C LYS A 365 -5.64 -18.65 50.10
N ASP A 366 -6.65 -18.45 50.93
CA ASP A 366 -6.67 -18.99 52.29
C ASP A 366 -7.63 -20.19 52.42
N THR A 367 -8.68 -20.25 51.60
CA THR A 367 -9.71 -21.29 51.64
C THR A 367 -10.10 -21.79 50.25
N THR A 368 -10.79 -22.93 50.22
CA THR A 368 -11.42 -23.50 49.02
C THR A 368 -12.89 -23.15 48.92
N ASP A 369 -13.32 -22.04 49.53
CA ASP A 369 -14.71 -21.60 49.45
C ASP A 369 -15.09 -21.30 47.99
N ASP A 370 -16.34 -21.55 47.64
CA ASP A 370 -16.82 -21.33 46.29
C ASP A 370 -16.72 -19.83 45.93
N ILE A 371 -16.44 -19.53 44.67
CA ILE A 371 -16.19 -18.16 44.20
C ILE A 371 -17.10 -17.79 43.03
N ARG A 372 -17.65 -16.58 43.08
CA ARG A 372 -18.36 -15.92 41.98
C ARG A 372 -17.47 -14.90 41.34
N ILE A 373 -17.56 -14.79 40.03
CA ILE A 373 -16.96 -13.71 39.26
C ILE A 373 -17.99 -13.08 38.32
N ASP A 374 -17.80 -11.80 38.06
CA ASP A 374 -18.60 -10.98 37.17
C ASP A 374 -17.73 -9.83 36.64
N THR A 375 -18.14 -9.17 35.56
CA THR A 375 -17.50 -7.99 34.96
C THR A 375 -15.96 -8.10 34.96
N ALA A 376 -15.44 -9.10 34.25
CA ALA A 376 -14.01 -9.33 34.10
C ALA A 376 -13.42 -8.46 32.98
N ALA A 377 -12.13 -8.12 33.05
CA ALA A 377 -11.42 -7.46 31.99
C ALA A 377 -9.96 -7.89 31.88
N LEU A 378 -9.52 -8.07 30.64
CA LEU A 378 -8.11 -8.13 30.23
C LEU A 378 -7.97 -7.19 29.04
N VAL A 379 -7.32 -6.05 29.23
CA VAL A 379 -7.28 -4.98 28.23
C VAL A 379 -5.83 -4.55 28.02
N GLU A 380 -5.40 -4.55 26.76
CA GLU A 380 -4.09 -4.03 26.39
C GLU A 380 -4.03 -2.52 26.62
N GLN A 381 -3.00 -2.02 27.31
CA GLN A 381 -2.88 -0.60 27.62
C GLN A 381 -2.17 0.14 26.47
N THR A 382 -2.82 1.16 25.90
CA THR A 382 -2.14 2.19 25.08
C THR A 382 -2.02 3.53 25.79
N PRO A 383 -1.04 4.34 25.39
CA PRO A 383 -0.98 5.76 25.78
C PRO A 383 -2.11 6.65 25.20
N TYR A 384 -2.93 6.18 24.25
CA TYR A 384 -3.69 7.06 23.35
C TYR A 384 -5.23 6.91 23.39
N GLY A 385 -5.80 6.04 24.25
CA GLY A 385 -7.25 5.94 24.46
C GLY A 385 -8.00 5.08 23.43
N PHE A 386 -9.32 5.23 23.34
CA PHE A 386 -10.20 4.47 22.44
C PHE A 386 -9.84 4.76 20.97
N VAL A 387 -9.28 3.77 20.27
CA VAL A 387 -8.84 3.88 18.88
C VAL A 387 -9.25 2.61 18.14
N ARG A 388 -9.80 2.73 16.92
CA ARG A 388 -10.05 1.59 16.03
C ARG A 388 -8.72 1.02 15.60
N THR A 389 -8.57 -0.30 15.57
CA THR A 389 -7.27 -0.89 15.32
C THR A 389 -7.31 -2.01 14.28
N MET A 390 -6.28 -2.04 13.44
CA MET A 390 -5.84 -3.29 12.83
C MET A 390 -4.57 -3.71 13.56
N HIS A 391 -4.67 -4.84 14.25
CA HIS A 391 -3.62 -5.30 15.13
C HIS A 391 -3.46 -6.82 15.03
N ARG A 392 -2.26 -7.28 14.66
CA ARG A 392 -1.93 -8.71 14.54
C ARG A 392 -2.76 -9.43 13.48
N GLU A 393 -3.10 -8.66 12.45
CA GLU A 393 -3.91 -9.12 11.33
C GLU A 393 -3.11 -9.19 10.04
N VAL A 394 -3.68 -9.88 9.07
CA VAL A 394 -3.23 -9.88 7.68
C VAL A 394 -4.36 -9.35 6.82
N LEU A 395 -4.07 -8.40 5.93
CA LEU A 395 -5.03 -7.95 4.92
C LEU A 395 -4.43 -8.12 3.53
N SER A 396 -5.15 -8.75 2.61
CA SER A 396 -4.69 -9.07 1.26
C SER A 396 -5.84 -9.23 0.27
N PRO A 397 -5.58 -9.43 -1.04
CA PRO A 397 -6.65 -9.65 -2.02
C PRO A 397 -7.45 -10.93 -1.78
N ASN A 398 -6.89 -11.88 -1.03
CA ASN A 398 -7.49 -13.18 -0.76
C ASN A 398 -7.83 -13.38 0.72
N HIS A 399 -7.61 -12.37 1.57
CA HIS A 399 -7.84 -12.47 3.00
C HIS A 399 -8.21 -11.09 3.57
N ASN A 400 -9.44 -10.96 4.07
CA ASN A 400 -9.90 -9.80 4.83
C ASN A 400 -10.44 -10.30 6.18
N PRO A 401 -9.87 -9.90 7.32
CA PRO A 401 -10.36 -10.30 8.65
C PRO A 401 -11.57 -9.46 9.10
N PHE A 402 -11.91 -8.41 8.36
CA PHE A 402 -13.01 -7.49 8.64
C PHE A 402 -14.12 -7.62 7.58
N GLY A 403 -15.22 -6.86 7.68
CA GLY A 403 -16.19 -6.75 6.57
C GLY A 403 -16.88 -8.07 6.20
N ALA A 404 -17.16 -8.92 7.20
CA ALA A 404 -17.64 -10.30 7.03
C ALA A 404 -16.76 -11.18 6.12
N GLY A 405 -15.49 -10.84 5.93
CA GLY A 405 -14.55 -11.57 5.08
C GLY A 405 -14.60 -11.22 3.60
N THR A 406 -15.26 -10.11 3.23
CA THR A 406 -15.37 -9.69 1.83
C THR A 406 -14.02 -9.23 1.30
N THR A 407 -13.48 -9.89 0.28
CA THR A 407 -12.16 -9.57 -0.28
C THR A 407 -12.26 -8.69 -1.53
N ASN A 408 -11.14 -8.10 -1.94
CA ASN A 408 -11.00 -7.33 -3.18
C ASN A 408 -9.87 -7.91 -4.05
N PRO A 409 -10.07 -8.28 -5.31
CA PRO A 409 -9.04 -8.92 -6.13
C PRO A 409 -7.82 -8.01 -6.43
N GLU A 410 -7.98 -6.69 -6.39
CA GLU A 410 -6.89 -5.73 -6.50
C GLU A 410 -6.32 -5.32 -5.12
N GLY A 411 -6.89 -5.84 -4.03
CA GLY A 411 -6.48 -5.52 -2.66
C GLY A 411 -6.78 -4.09 -2.25
N ILE A 412 -7.78 -3.43 -2.83
CA ILE A 412 -8.19 -2.07 -2.45
C ILE A 412 -9.26 -2.15 -1.37
N TYR A 413 -9.00 -1.54 -0.21
CA TYR A 413 -9.93 -1.50 0.91
C TYR A 413 -10.17 -0.06 1.38
N ILE A 414 -11.41 0.27 1.66
CA ILE A 414 -11.86 1.62 2.02
C ILE A 414 -12.36 1.60 3.46
N ILE A 415 -11.86 2.51 4.29
CA ILE A 415 -12.28 2.68 5.69
C ILE A 415 -12.68 4.14 5.87
N ASP A 416 -13.96 4.38 6.08
CA ASP A 416 -14.44 5.67 6.57
C ASP A 416 -14.44 5.63 8.09
N LEU A 417 -13.63 6.47 8.73
CA LEU A 417 -13.48 6.47 10.18
C LEU A 417 -14.58 7.23 10.91
N GLU A 418 -15.45 7.96 10.21
CA GLU A 418 -16.55 8.73 10.81
C GLU A 418 -16.10 9.70 11.93
N GLY A 419 -14.89 10.24 11.83
CA GLY A 419 -14.26 11.12 12.83
C GLY A 419 -13.46 10.39 13.92
N GLU A 420 -13.41 9.05 13.89
CA GLU A 420 -12.57 8.25 14.76
C GLU A 420 -11.10 8.17 14.26
N TYR A 421 -10.29 7.41 14.99
CA TYR A 421 -8.85 7.24 14.75
C TYR A 421 -8.56 5.81 14.34
N LEU A 422 -7.67 5.61 13.36
CA LEU A 422 -7.18 4.28 12.98
C LEU A 422 -5.76 4.07 13.48
N SER A 423 -5.53 2.99 14.23
CA SER A 423 -4.20 2.53 14.64
C SER A 423 -3.84 1.22 13.93
N LEU A 424 -2.80 1.25 13.11
CA LEU A 424 -2.19 0.10 12.46
C LEU A 424 -0.93 -0.31 13.21
N GLN A 425 -0.89 -1.57 13.66
CA GLN A 425 0.24 -2.11 14.42
C GLN A 425 0.42 -3.59 14.16
N ARG A 426 1.66 -4.05 14.09
CA ARG A 426 2.00 -5.49 14.01
C ARG A 426 1.11 -6.20 13.00
N THR A 427 0.98 -5.61 11.82
CA THR A 427 0.03 -6.06 10.81
C THR A 427 0.79 -6.18 9.50
N ARG A 428 0.42 -7.18 8.70
CA ARG A 428 0.90 -7.28 7.33
C ARG A 428 -0.22 -6.89 6.37
N ILE A 429 0.02 -5.87 5.55
CA ILE A 429 -0.93 -5.42 4.53
C ILE A 429 -0.33 -5.65 3.16
N SER A 430 -1.02 -6.42 2.33
CA SER A 430 -0.74 -6.62 0.92
C SER A 430 -1.90 -6.00 0.14
N GLY A 431 -1.96 -4.67 0.05
CA GLY A 431 -3.12 -3.96 -0.48
C GLY A 431 -2.99 -2.44 -0.37
N THR A 432 -3.92 -1.75 -1.01
CA THR A 432 -4.10 -0.29 -0.93
C THR A 432 -5.17 0.01 0.10
N LEU A 433 -4.86 0.83 1.10
CA LEU A 433 -5.87 1.39 1.99
C LEU A 433 -6.23 2.80 1.56
N VAL A 434 -7.53 3.05 1.46
CA VAL A 434 -8.12 4.39 1.37
C VAL A 434 -8.78 4.67 2.71
N VAL A 435 -8.28 5.67 3.44
CA VAL A 435 -8.80 6.03 4.77
C VAL A 435 -9.40 7.44 4.71
N LEU A 436 -10.65 7.56 5.16
CA LEU A 436 -11.41 8.79 5.09
C LEU A 436 -11.83 9.27 6.48
N ASN A 437 -12.03 10.57 6.63
CA ASN A 437 -12.64 11.24 7.78
C ASN A 437 -11.98 10.90 9.13
N GLY A 438 -10.67 10.66 9.18
CA GLY A 438 -9.98 10.42 10.44
C GLY A 438 -8.50 10.16 10.27
N PRO A 439 -7.67 10.52 11.26
CA PRO A 439 -6.23 10.37 11.15
C PRO A 439 -5.78 8.91 11.35
N VAL A 440 -4.67 8.59 10.71
CA VAL A 440 -4.07 7.24 10.69
C VAL A 440 -2.78 7.24 11.49
N TYR A 441 -2.63 6.29 12.40
CA TYR A 441 -1.42 6.04 13.17
C TYR A 441 -0.83 4.69 12.79
N VAL A 442 0.33 4.70 12.15
CA VAL A 442 1.12 3.50 11.82
C VAL A 442 2.26 3.42 12.81
N TRP A 443 2.26 2.43 13.70
CA TRP A 443 3.28 2.35 14.75
C TRP A 443 3.67 0.92 15.12
N ALA A 444 4.69 0.81 15.97
CA ALA A 444 5.45 -0.42 16.19
C ALA A 444 6.04 -0.90 14.86
N VAL A 445 5.72 -2.12 14.43
CA VAL A 445 6.17 -2.66 13.15
C VAL A 445 4.98 -3.00 12.27
N VAL A 446 5.02 -2.54 11.02
CA VAL A 446 4.05 -2.88 9.98
C VAL A 446 4.85 -3.28 8.74
N HIS A 447 4.42 -4.37 8.09
CA HIS A 447 4.92 -4.76 6.78
C HIS A 447 3.84 -4.51 5.74
N TRP A 448 4.05 -3.53 4.87
CA TRP A 448 3.01 -3.07 3.97
C TRP A 448 3.54 -2.92 2.54
N ALA A 449 2.87 -3.54 1.59
CA ALA A 449 3.02 -3.22 0.18
C ALA A 449 1.64 -3.21 -0.50
N PRO A 450 1.43 -2.44 -1.58
CA PRO A 450 0.24 -2.59 -2.40
C PRO A 450 0.20 -3.99 -3.03
N ALA A 451 -1.01 -4.53 -3.24
CA ALA A 451 -1.16 -5.79 -3.96
C ALA A 451 -0.84 -5.63 -5.45
N VAL A 452 -1.28 -4.53 -6.05
CA VAL A 452 -0.92 -4.14 -7.42
C VAL A 452 0.36 -3.29 -7.36
N SER A 453 1.40 -3.70 -8.08
CA SER A 453 2.77 -3.20 -7.87
C SER A 453 2.98 -1.69 -8.09
N ASN A 454 2.12 -1.04 -8.88
CA ASN A 454 2.17 0.39 -9.17
C ASN A 454 1.14 1.21 -8.37
N TYR A 455 0.29 0.58 -7.55
CA TYR A 455 -0.71 1.30 -6.74
C TYR A 455 -0.09 1.94 -5.48
N PRO A 456 -0.76 2.95 -4.89
CA PRO A 456 -0.44 3.47 -3.58
C PRO A 456 -0.58 2.40 -2.50
N ALA A 457 0.22 2.50 -1.45
CA ALA A 457 -0.03 1.72 -0.24
C ALA A 457 -1.14 2.37 0.60
N LEU A 458 -1.08 3.70 0.79
CA LEU A 458 -2.02 4.46 1.60
C LEU A 458 -2.43 5.76 0.90
N LEU A 459 -3.73 5.99 0.85
CA LEU A 459 -4.38 7.25 0.50
C LEU A 459 -5.21 7.71 1.70
N SER A 460 -5.03 8.95 2.16
CA SER A 460 -5.74 9.50 3.31
C SER A 460 -6.24 10.92 3.03
N ASP A 461 -7.44 11.27 3.50
CA ASP A 461 -7.94 12.67 3.46
C ASP A 461 -7.57 13.47 4.73
N SER A 462 -6.86 12.82 5.64
CA SER A 462 -6.59 13.27 7.00
C SER A 462 -5.13 13.01 7.38
N GLU A 463 -4.70 13.55 8.53
CA GLU A 463 -3.33 13.43 9.01
C GLU A 463 -2.86 11.97 9.10
N VAL A 464 -1.66 11.69 8.59
CA VAL A 464 -1.02 10.37 8.66
C VAL A 464 0.22 10.44 9.55
N ASN A 465 0.28 9.58 10.55
CA ASN A 465 1.33 9.53 11.55
C ASN A 465 2.09 8.21 11.46
N PHE A 466 3.34 8.23 10.99
CA PHE A 466 4.25 7.10 11.04
C PHE A 466 5.14 7.20 12.28
N TRP A 467 4.89 6.33 13.25
CA TRP A 467 5.69 6.15 14.47
C TRP A 467 6.31 4.75 14.50
N LEU A 468 6.88 4.32 13.38
CA LEU A 468 7.48 3.00 13.20
C LEU A 468 8.75 2.87 14.05
N GLY A 469 8.94 1.70 14.68
CA GLY A 469 10.12 1.39 15.48
C GLY A 469 10.17 2.02 16.87
N ASN A 470 9.08 2.63 17.36
CA ASN A 470 8.99 3.21 18.71
C ASN A 470 9.24 2.16 19.82
N ASP A 471 8.83 0.90 19.61
CA ASP A 471 9.08 -0.20 20.55
C ASP A 471 10.49 -0.80 20.45
N GLY A 472 11.34 -0.23 19.59
CA GLY A 472 12.70 -0.70 19.31
C GLY A 472 12.76 -1.94 18.42
N SER A 473 11.63 -2.48 17.96
CA SER A 473 11.60 -3.63 17.06
C SER A 473 11.80 -3.21 15.61
N THR A 474 12.53 -4.04 14.85
CA THR A 474 12.85 -3.80 13.43
C THR A 474 12.20 -4.83 12.51
N GLU A 475 11.55 -5.85 13.08
CA GLU A 475 10.97 -6.98 12.38
C GLU A 475 9.57 -7.27 12.93
N LEU A 476 8.67 -7.62 12.02
CA LEU A 476 7.37 -8.18 12.32
C LEU A 476 7.59 -9.65 12.62
N ASP A 477 7.65 -10.01 13.90
CA ASP A 477 7.92 -11.36 14.36
C ASP A 477 6.62 -12.08 14.73
N GLU A 478 6.31 -13.16 14.03
CA GLU A 478 5.14 -14.01 14.28
C GLU A 478 5.14 -14.67 15.64
N ALA A 479 6.31 -15.02 16.19
CA ALA A 479 6.41 -15.71 17.47
C ALA A 479 6.07 -14.75 18.61
N THR A 480 6.64 -13.54 18.56
CA THR A 480 6.38 -12.47 19.54
C THR A 480 4.95 -11.94 19.40
N ALA A 481 4.48 -11.73 18.17
CA ALA A 481 3.13 -11.28 17.89
C ALA A 481 2.09 -12.41 17.92
N ASN A 482 2.48 -13.66 18.14
CA ASN A 482 1.60 -14.84 18.18
C ASN A 482 0.50 -14.83 17.09
N ALA A 483 0.88 -14.50 15.86
CA ALA A 483 0.02 -14.38 14.69
C ALA A 483 0.78 -14.91 13.47
N ASN A 484 0.07 -15.48 12.49
CA ASN A 484 0.68 -15.92 11.23
C ASN A 484 0.44 -14.83 10.17
N TYR A 485 1.51 -14.31 9.58
CA TYR A 485 1.48 -13.24 8.59
C TYR A 485 1.66 -13.74 7.14
N ASN A 486 1.85 -15.03 6.90
CA ASN A 486 1.90 -15.65 5.57
C ASN A 486 0.91 -16.83 5.40
N PRO A 487 -0.36 -16.72 5.83
CA PRO A 487 -1.26 -17.87 5.83
C PRO A 487 -1.56 -18.33 4.40
N PRO A 488 -2.06 -19.57 4.19
CA PRO A 488 -2.47 -20.03 2.87
C PRO A 488 -3.46 -19.04 2.24
N GLY A 489 -3.13 -18.53 1.05
CA GLY A 489 -3.89 -17.47 0.35
C GLY A 489 -3.24 -16.10 0.39
N THR A 490 -2.37 -15.83 1.37
CA THR A 490 -1.57 -14.58 1.47
C THR A 490 -0.07 -14.87 1.56
N PRO A 491 0.54 -15.47 0.53
CA PRO A 491 1.96 -15.80 0.58
C PRO A 491 2.84 -14.55 0.71
N TYR A 492 3.97 -14.69 1.38
CA TYR A 492 5.08 -13.72 1.36
C TYR A 492 6.19 -14.23 0.44
N ALA A 493 6.57 -13.41 -0.54
CA ALA A 493 7.56 -13.78 -1.56
C ALA A 493 7.27 -15.14 -2.26
N GLY A 494 5.98 -15.50 -2.37
CA GLY A 494 5.52 -16.76 -2.98
C GLY A 494 5.44 -17.96 -2.03
N TRP A 495 5.77 -17.78 -0.74
CA TRP A 495 5.74 -18.82 0.28
C TRP A 495 4.63 -18.56 1.30
N SER A 496 3.97 -19.62 1.75
CA SER A 496 2.95 -19.58 2.81
C SER A 496 3.04 -20.84 3.66
N ASP A 497 2.76 -20.73 4.94
CA ASP A 497 2.65 -21.87 5.83
C ASP A 497 1.61 -21.61 6.94
N ALA A 498 1.61 -22.46 7.97
CA ALA A 498 0.66 -22.41 9.07
C ALA A 498 1.34 -22.24 10.44
N ASP A 499 2.67 -22.03 10.47
CA ASP A 499 3.38 -21.83 11.72
C ASP A 499 3.37 -20.34 12.12
N ARG A 500 4.11 -19.99 13.17
CA ARG A 500 4.15 -18.64 13.75
C ARG A 500 5.58 -18.30 14.13
N LEU A 501 6.51 -18.57 13.22
CA LEU A 501 7.95 -18.49 13.46
C LEU A 501 8.67 -17.59 12.46
N ASP A 502 7.97 -17.06 11.47
CA ASP A 502 8.58 -16.20 10.46
C ASP A 502 8.76 -14.77 10.94
N THR A 503 9.72 -14.09 10.32
CA THR A 503 9.95 -12.66 10.52
C THR A 503 9.92 -11.90 9.20
N TYR A 504 9.39 -10.68 9.24
CA TYR A 504 9.27 -9.80 8.08
C TYR A 504 9.88 -8.44 8.42
N PRO A 505 10.49 -7.73 7.46
CA PRO A 505 11.06 -6.42 7.74
C PRO A 505 9.95 -5.40 8.05
N ALA A 506 10.22 -4.48 8.98
CA ALA A 506 9.46 -3.25 9.14
C ALA A 506 9.67 -2.36 7.91
N LEU A 507 8.76 -2.45 6.94
CA LEU A 507 8.92 -1.82 5.63
C LEU A 507 7.55 -1.48 5.06
N MET A 508 7.41 -0.22 4.63
CA MET A 508 6.29 0.22 3.82
C MET A 508 6.74 0.49 2.39
N ARG A 509 6.15 -0.21 1.42
CA ARG A 509 6.40 -0.03 -0.01
C ARG A 509 5.17 0.59 -0.64
N GLY A 510 5.30 1.62 -1.46
CA GLY A 510 4.13 2.26 -2.04
C GLY A 510 4.28 3.76 -2.22
N ILE A 511 3.28 4.37 -2.84
CA ILE A 511 2.99 5.78 -2.60
C ILE A 511 2.27 5.87 -1.25
N VAL A 512 2.70 6.82 -0.42
CA VAL A 512 1.96 7.33 0.74
C VAL A 512 1.49 8.72 0.37
N TYR A 513 0.19 8.96 0.38
CA TYR A 513 -0.38 10.27 0.07
C TYR A 513 -1.43 10.66 1.10
N SER A 514 -1.36 11.91 1.55
CA SER A 514 -2.40 12.56 2.36
C SER A 514 -2.76 13.92 1.80
N THR A 515 -4.05 14.30 1.85
CA THR A 515 -4.49 15.69 1.60
C THR A 515 -4.18 16.63 2.78
N ALA A 516 -3.65 16.09 3.88
CA ALA A 516 -3.24 16.81 5.09
C ALA A 516 -1.77 16.48 5.42
N ASP A 517 -1.36 16.70 6.68
CA ASP A 517 0.03 16.47 7.10
C ASP A 517 0.41 14.99 7.07
N VAL A 518 1.67 14.72 6.72
CA VAL A 518 2.32 13.43 6.94
C VAL A 518 3.44 13.60 7.97
N LYS A 519 3.31 12.94 9.11
CA LYS A 519 4.26 12.98 10.23
C LYS A 519 5.10 11.72 10.27
N LEU A 520 6.42 11.88 10.31
CA LEU A 520 7.41 10.81 10.21
C LEU A 520 8.32 10.85 11.45
N ARG A 521 8.10 9.94 12.40
CA ARG A 521 8.80 9.92 13.69
C ARG A 521 9.43 8.56 13.99
N TYR A 522 10.38 8.54 14.92
CA TYR A 522 11.13 7.36 15.32
C TYR A 522 12.00 6.79 14.20
N ARG A 523 11.60 5.71 13.51
CA ARG A 523 12.39 5.08 12.44
C ARG A 523 11.48 4.51 11.33
N PRO A 524 10.75 5.34 10.58
CA PRO A 524 10.01 4.85 9.43
C PRO A 524 10.96 4.51 8.29
N VAL A 525 10.81 3.29 7.75
CA VAL A 525 11.54 2.78 6.60
C VAL A 525 10.55 2.61 5.46
N LEU A 526 10.66 3.46 4.42
CA LEU A 526 9.78 3.40 3.27
C LEU A 526 10.54 3.17 1.95
N GLU A 527 9.91 2.46 1.03
CA GLU A 527 10.38 2.25 -0.34
C GLU A 527 9.30 2.73 -1.33
N GLY A 528 9.45 3.94 -1.84
CA GLY A 528 8.52 4.55 -2.78
C GLY A 528 8.55 6.07 -2.76
N VAL A 529 7.37 6.68 -2.61
CA VAL A 529 7.21 8.15 -2.62
C VAL A 529 6.28 8.55 -1.48
N VAL A 530 6.64 9.61 -0.75
CA VAL A 530 5.79 10.22 0.28
C VAL A 530 5.33 11.59 -0.20
N LEU A 531 4.01 11.80 -0.21
CA LEU A 531 3.35 13.01 -0.71
C LEU A 531 2.38 13.56 0.34
N ALA A 532 2.32 14.89 0.46
CA ALA A 532 1.32 15.59 1.27
C ALA A 532 0.84 16.88 0.55
N ASP A 533 -0.46 17.15 0.56
CA ASP A 533 -0.99 18.45 0.10
C ASP A 533 -0.82 19.56 1.15
N ASN A 534 -0.42 19.21 2.38
CA ASN A 534 0.03 20.17 3.37
C ASN A 534 1.50 19.89 3.71
N ASP A 535 1.86 19.73 4.99
CA ASP A 535 3.26 19.63 5.39
C ASP A 535 3.72 18.17 5.57
N ILE A 536 4.99 17.91 5.29
CA ILE A 536 5.67 16.68 5.72
C ILE A 536 6.59 17.04 6.87
N ILE A 537 6.30 16.50 8.06
CA ILE A 537 7.02 16.85 9.29
C ILE A 537 7.73 15.62 9.83
N SER A 538 9.04 15.71 10.00
CA SER A 538 9.82 14.72 10.73
C SER A 538 10.47 15.35 11.96
N GLU A 539 10.17 14.82 13.13
CA GLU A 539 10.61 15.41 14.41
C GLU A 539 11.03 14.35 15.42
N ALA A 540 11.95 14.72 16.30
CA ALA A 540 12.29 13.96 17.51
C ALA A 540 11.18 14.13 18.56
N THR A 541 10.64 13.01 19.07
CA THR A 541 9.53 13.01 20.04
C THR A 541 9.98 13.22 21.47
N ASP A 542 11.14 12.67 21.85
CA ASP A 542 11.55 12.54 23.23
C ASP A 542 12.99 13.01 23.42
N VAL A 543 13.25 13.71 24.53
CA VAL A 543 14.60 14.15 24.91
C VAL A 543 15.48 12.92 25.12
N GLY A 544 16.47 12.75 24.25
CA GLY A 544 17.39 11.60 24.26
C GLY A 544 17.12 10.52 23.21
N SER A 545 16.01 10.59 22.47
CA SER A 545 15.68 9.68 21.37
C SER A 545 15.65 10.44 20.05
N MET A 546 16.68 10.26 19.25
CA MET A 546 16.75 10.86 17.91
C MET A 546 15.85 10.08 16.94
N SER A 547 15.06 10.80 16.14
CA SER A 547 14.33 10.20 15.02
C SER A 547 15.27 10.01 13.82
N PHE A 548 15.05 8.94 13.08
CA PHE A 548 15.67 8.63 11.81
C PHE A 548 14.56 8.53 10.78
N PHE A 549 14.82 8.97 9.56
CA PHE A 549 13.88 8.94 8.46
C PHE A 549 14.60 8.33 7.26
N ASP A 550 14.17 7.15 6.80
CA ASP A 550 14.85 6.42 5.72
C ASP A 550 13.85 6.13 4.57
N VAL A 551 14.02 6.80 3.43
CA VAL A 551 13.19 6.61 2.24
C VAL A 551 14.02 6.28 1.01
N THR A 552 13.76 5.11 0.45
CA THR A 552 14.33 4.69 -0.84
C THR A 552 13.34 4.97 -1.96
N TYR A 553 13.75 5.76 -2.94
CA TYR A 553 12.92 6.15 -4.07
C TYR A 553 12.63 4.98 -5.02
N SER A 554 11.44 4.98 -5.62
CA SER A 554 11.10 4.04 -6.67
C SER A 554 10.56 4.75 -7.90
N SER A 555 11.38 4.82 -8.95
CA SER A 555 11.00 5.44 -10.24
C SER A 555 9.82 4.77 -10.96
N ARG A 556 9.35 3.61 -10.48
CA ARG A 556 8.19 2.92 -11.05
C ARG A 556 6.95 3.81 -11.06
N TYR A 557 6.72 4.56 -9.98
CA TYR A 557 5.51 5.38 -9.84
C TYR A 557 5.52 6.58 -10.79
N TYR A 558 6.70 7.10 -11.13
CA TYR A 558 6.82 8.13 -12.15
C TYR A 558 6.77 7.57 -13.58
N ARG A 559 7.25 6.34 -13.82
CA ARG A 559 7.28 5.75 -15.18
C ARG A 559 5.96 5.12 -15.60
N ASP A 560 5.22 4.62 -14.62
CA ASP A 560 3.91 3.99 -14.78
C ASP A 560 3.03 4.44 -13.60
N ALA A 561 2.41 5.61 -13.78
CA ALA A 561 1.70 6.25 -12.70
C ALA A 561 0.39 5.53 -12.36
N PRO A 562 0.07 5.36 -11.07
CA PRO A 562 -1.23 4.84 -10.69
C PRO A 562 -2.38 5.80 -11.05
N PRO A 563 -3.63 5.32 -11.08
CA PRO A 563 -4.82 6.17 -11.19
C PRO A 563 -4.77 7.31 -10.16
N GLY A 564 -5.10 8.54 -10.58
CA GLY A 564 -5.03 9.75 -9.76
C GLY A 564 -3.67 10.48 -9.78
N PHE A 565 -2.59 9.84 -10.26
CA PHE A 565 -1.24 10.40 -10.20
C PHE A 565 -0.57 10.57 -11.57
N ALA A 566 -1.29 10.34 -12.66
CA ALA A 566 -0.75 10.43 -14.01
C ALA A 566 -0.78 11.87 -14.53
N ALA A 567 0.32 12.29 -15.13
CA ALA A 567 0.37 13.50 -15.93
C ALA A 567 -0.26 13.26 -17.32
N THR A 568 -0.22 14.31 -18.16
CA THR A 568 -0.67 14.19 -19.56
C THR A 568 0.13 13.09 -20.28
N PRO A 569 -0.54 12.19 -21.05
CA PRO A 569 0.14 11.11 -21.75
C PRO A 569 1.24 11.62 -22.69
N VAL A 570 2.39 10.96 -22.70
CA VAL A 570 3.51 11.31 -23.60
C VAL A 570 3.65 10.23 -24.66
N VAL A 571 3.46 10.62 -25.92
CA VAL A 571 3.58 9.70 -27.06
C VAL A 571 5.03 9.59 -27.49
N THR A 572 5.58 8.37 -27.49
CA THR A 572 6.97 8.11 -27.89
C THR A 572 7.04 7.16 -29.07
N LEU A 573 8.00 7.39 -29.98
CA LEU A 573 8.26 6.47 -31.09
C LEU A 573 8.89 5.19 -30.56
N SER A 574 8.27 4.05 -30.84
CA SER A 574 8.88 2.76 -30.52
C SER A 574 10.11 2.56 -31.40
N HIS A 575 11.29 2.45 -30.78
CA HIS A 575 12.57 2.50 -31.49
C HIS A 575 12.69 1.33 -32.49
N GLY A 576 12.99 1.63 -33.76
CA GLY A 576 13.07 0.62 -34.82
C GLY A 576 11.73 0.12 -35.37
N SER A 577 10.60 0.73 -34.98
CA SER A 577 9.26 0.30 -35.41
C SER A 577 8.88 0.71 -36.83
N ILE A 578 9.60 1.66 -37.45
CA ILE A 578 9.33 2.08 -38.82
C ILE A 578 9.72 0.95 -39.77
N ARG A 579 8.72 0.27 -40.33
CA ARG A 579 8.91 -0.83 -41.28
C ARG A 579 8.12 -0.60 -42.55
N ARG A 580 8.67 -1.05 -43.67
CA ARG A 580 7.93 -1.18 -44.93
C ARG A 580 6.99 -2.37 -44.80
N VAL A 581 5.72 -2.15 -45.10
CA VAL A 581 4.74 -3.24 -45.19
C VAL A 581 4.77 -3.73 -46.64
N VAL A 582 5.17 -4.99 -46.81
CA VAL A 582 5.11 -5.67 -48.10
C VAL A 582 3.82 -6.48 -48.09
N ASP A 583 2.88 -6.12 -48.95
CA ASP A 583 1.76 -7.00 -49.29
C ASP A 583 2.20 -8.00 -50.36
#